data_AF-A0A4S4MV59-F1
#
_entry.id   AF-A0A4S4MV59-F1
#
_cell.length_a   1.000
_cell.length_b   1.000
_cell.length_c   1.000
_cell.angle_alpha   90.00
_cell.angle_beta   90.00
_cell.angle_gamma   90.00
#
_symmetry.space_group_name_H-M   'P 1'
#
loop_
_entity.id
_entity.type
_entity.pdbx_description
1 polymer ?
#
loop_
_entity_poly.entity_id
_entity_poly.type
_entity_poly.pdbx_seq_one_letter_code
_entity_poly.pdbx_strand_id
1 'polypeptide(L)'
;MNLVGYNITVNCANEIFAKAGFKPGQGRDQVGVVELHDCFASNELITYEALGLCGKGEAHKMVERGDNTYGGKYVVNPSGGLEAKGHPLGATGLGMHFYVTMQLREWAGPMQAPGLFDIVDKRGKYGLIHNLGLGGAAVCSLLRRPEFYCPGQSDGRDRLGYNHAHECRPITMADVDKVKAKKSSPYILSLARL
;
A
#
# COMPACT_ATOMS: atom_id res chain seq x y z
N MET A 1 -4.58 -21.14 13.45
CA MET A 1 -3.60 -20.36 14.22
C MET A 1 -4.33 -19.10 14.64
N ASN A 2 -4.59 -18.90 15.94
CA ASN A 2 -5.35 -17.74 16.44
C ASN A 2 -4.40 -16.78 17.15
N LEU A 3 -3.35 -16.35 16.45
CA LEU A 3 -2.32 -15.48 16.99
C LEU A 3 -2.24 -14.21 16.13
N VAL A 4 -1.93 -13.06 16.75
CA VAL A 4 -1.68 -11.77 16.08
C VAL A 4 -2.74 -11.38 15.02
N GLY A 5 -4.03 -11.59 15.32
CA GLY A 5 -5.10 -11.19 14.39
C GLY A 5 -5.22 -12.02 13.11
N TYR A 6 -4.59 -13.21 13.01
CA TYR A 6 -4.64 -14.08 11.83
C TYR A 6 -6.07 -14.33 11.33
N ASN A 7 -6.98 -14.80 12.18
CA ASN A 7 -8.37 -15.08 11.75
C ASN A 7 -9.13 -13.81 11.35
N ILE A 8 -8.85 -12.68 12.00
CA ILE A 8 -9.46 -11.40 11.65
C ILE A 8 -9.02 -11.02 10.23
N THR A 9 -7.74 -11.22 9.92
CA THR A 9 -7.18 -11.02 8.58
C THR A 9 -7.81 -11.96 7.56
N VAL A 10 -7.93 -13.26 7.86
CA VAL A 10 -8.59 -14.24 6.98
C VAL A 10 -10.02 -13.83 6.65
N ASN A 11 -10.80 -13.44 7.67
CA ASN A 11 -12.18 -13.03 7.49
C ASN A 11 -12.27 -11.74 6.67
N CYS A 12 -11.45 -10.75 6.99
CA CYS A 12 -11.42 -9.46 6.30
C CYS A 12 -11.00 -9.61 4.82
N ALA A 13 -10.00 -10.44 4.55
CA ALA A 13 -9.57 -10.77 3.19
C ALA A 13 -10.68 -11.47 2.41
N ASN A 14 -11.30 -12.51 2.99
CA ASN A 14 -12.42 -13.21 2.34
C ASN A 14 -13.58 -12.27 2.03
N GLU A 15 -13.92 -11.37 2.96
CA GLU A 15 -15.01 -10.41 2.78
C GLU A 15 -14.72 -9.41 1.66
N ILE A 16 -13.51 -8.84 1.58
CA ILE A 16 -13.20 -7.86 0.52
C ILE A 16 -13.16 -8.51 -0.88
N PHE A 17 -12.63 -9.73 -1.01
CA PHE A 17 -12.68 -10.45 -2.28
C PHE A 17 -14.11 -10.82 -2.69
N ALA A 18 -14.95 -11.22 -1.74
CA ALA A 18 -16.37 -11.47 -1.99
C ALA A 18 -17.10 -10.19 -2.43
N LYS A 19 -16.84 -9.05 -1.78
CA LYS A 19 -17.37 -7.73 -2.16
C LYS A 19 -16.90 -7.29 -3.55
N ALA A 20 -15.69 -7.70 -3.96
CA ALA A 20 -15.18 -7.49 -5.31
C ALA A 20 -15.76 -8.46 -6.36
N GLY A 21 -16.67 -9.36 -5.98
CA GLY A 21 -17.39 -10.26 -6.89
C GLY A 21 -16.74 -11.64 -7.07
N PHE A 22 -15.69 -11.97 -6.33
CA PHE A 22 -15.03 -13.27 -6.41
C PHE A 22 -15.75 -14.34 -5.57
N LYS A 23 -15.76 -15.58 -6.06
CA LYS A 23 -16.22 -16.72 -5.26
C LYS A 23 -15.19 -17.05 -4.15
N PRO A 24 -15.60 -17.77 -3.09
CA PRO A 24 -14.66 -18.21 -2.05
C PRO A 24 -13.43 -18.91 -2.64
N GLY A 25 -12.24 -18.52 -2.17
CA GLY A 25 -10.96 -19.06 -2.63
C GLY A 25 -10.44 -18.50 -3.96
N GLN A 26 -11.17 -17.60 -4.63
CA GLN A 26 -10.77 -17.00 -5.92
C GLN A 26 -10.30 -15.55 -5.78
N GLY A 27 -9.66 -15.03 -6.83
CA GLY A 27 -9.35 -13.60 -7.02
C GLY A 27 -7.98 -13.15 -6.53
N ARG A 28 -7.30 -13.94 -5.68
CA ARG A 28 -5.98 -13.57 -5.14
C ARG A 28 -4.92 -13.55 -6.23
N ASP A 29 -5.05 -14.42 -7.21
CA ASP A 29 -4.25 -14.46 -8.44
C ASP A 29 -4.39 -13.19 -9.31
N GLN A 30 -5.44 -12.39 -9.10
CA GLN A 30 -5.66 -11.12 -9.79
C GLN A 30 -5.01 -9.93 -9.08
N VAL A 31 -4.31 -10.14 -7.95
CA VAL A 31 -3.54 -9.11 -7.25
C VAL A 31 -2.13 -9.02 -7.85
N GLY A 32 -1.65 -7.81 -8.09
CA GLY A 32 -0.29 -7.56 -8.56
C GLY A 32 0.61 -6.88 -7.53
N VAL A 33 0.03 -6.08 -6.63
CA VAL A 33 0.75 -5.33 -5.61
C VAL A 33 0.04 -5.41 -4.27
N VAL A 34 0.80 -5.49 -3.19
CA VAL A 34 0.27 -5.60 -1.82
C VAL A 34 0.97 -4.58 -0.93
N GLU A 35 0.22 -3.80 -0.14
CA GLU A 35 0.74 -3.12 1.05
C GLU A 35 0.11 -3.77 2.27
N LEU A 36 0.90 -4.46 3.09
CA LEU A 36 0.42 -5.19 4.26
C LEU A 36 1.08 -4.69 5.55
N HIS A 37 0.51 -5.07 6.69
CA HIS A 37 0.94 -4.55 7.99
C HIS A 37 2.15 -5.32 8.56
N ASP A 38 3.34 -5.05 8.05
CA ASP A 38 4.64 -5.62 8.46
C ASP A 38 5.23 -4.88 9.67
N CYS A 39 4.49 -4.76 10.78
CA CYS A 39 5.07 -4.18 12.00
C CYS A 39 6.24 -5.00 12.57
N PHE A 40 6.32 -6.27 12.18
CA PHE A 40 7.45 -7.18 12.37
C PHE A 40 7.50 -8.15 11.17
N ALA A 41 8.70 -8.61 10.80
CA ALA A 41 8.91 -9.54 9.68
C ALA A 41 8.15 -10.86 9.88
N SER A 42 8.02 -11.31 11.13
CA SER A 42 7.20 -12.47 11.48
C SER A 42 5.71 -12.25 11.20
N ASN A 43 5.20 -11.02 11.38
CA ASN A 43 3.82 -10.67 11.07
C ASN A 43 3.57 -10.63 9.56
N GLU A 44 4.53 -10.15 8.77
CA GLU A 44 4.46 -10.23 7.32
C GLU A 44 4.33 -11.69 6.84
N LEU A 45 5.20 -12.57 7.34
CA LEU A 45 5.22 -13.96 6.92
C LEU A 45 3.89 -14.68 7.17
N ILE A 46 3.31 -14.53 8.37
CA ILE A 46 2.00 -15.15 8.68
C ILE A 46 0.85 -14.48 7.91
N THR A 47 1.01 -13.21 7.52
CA THR A 47 -0.02 -12.46 6.80
C THR A 47 -0.17 -12.94 5.36
N TYR A 48 0.89 -13.46 4.72
CA TYR A 48 0.76 -14.08 3.38
C TYR A 48 -0.27 -15.20 3.34
N GLU A 49 -0.23 -16.10 4.33
CA GLU A 49 -1.20 -17.19 4.47
C GLU A 49 -2.58 -16.66 4.84
N ALA A 50 -2.64 -15.69 5.76
CA ALA A 50 -3.90 -15.11 6.22
C ALA A 50 -4.66 -14.39 5.09
N LEU A 51 -3.95 -13.72 4.19
CA LEU A 51 -4.51 -13.08 2.99
C LEU A 51 -4.80 -14.08 1.86
N GLY A 52 -4.31 -15.32 1.98
CA GLY A 52 -4.46 -16.38 0.98
C GLY A 52 -3.57 -16.19 -0.25
N LEU A 53 -2.43 -15.53 -0.10
CA LEU A 53 -1.46 -15.32 -1.18
C LEU A 53 -0.67 -16.59 -1.50
N CYS A 54 -0.47 -17.43 -0.48
CA CYS A 54 0.13 -18.76 -0.54
C CYS A 54 -0.72 -19.79 0.22
N GLY A 55 -0.37 -21.08 0.09
CA GLY A 55 -0.98 -22.15 0.88
C GLY A 55 -0.62 -22.07 2.36
N LYS A 56 -1.39 -22.76 3.21
CA LYS A 56 -1.11 -22.86 4.64
C LYS A 56 0.21 -23.59 4.89
N GLY A 57 1.08 -23.01 5.71
CA GLY A 57 2.44 -23.47 5.96
C GLY A 57 3.43 -23.15 4.84
N GLU A 58 3.03 -22.43 3.78
CA GLU A 58 3.84 -22.23 2.57
C GLU A 58 4.44 -20.82 2.45
N ALA A 59 4.25 -19.95 3.45
CA ALA A 59 4.77 -18.58 3.41
C ALA A 59 6.29 -18.51 3.21
N HIS A 60 7.04 -19.36 3.90
CA HIS A 60 8.50 -19.44 3.73
C HIS A 60 8.90 -19.78 2.29
N LYS A 61 8.21 -20.74 1.65
CA LYS A 61 8.49 -21.10 0.26
C LYS A 61 8.13 -20.00 -0.73
N MET A 62 7.12 -19.19 -0.42
CA MET A 62 6.79 -17.99 -1.21
C MET A 62 7.98 -17.01 -1.20
N VAL A 63 8.60 -16.79 -0.04
CA VAL A 63 9.81 -15.95 0.09
C VAL A 63 11.01 -16.58 -0.63
N GLU A 64 11.28 -17.87 -0.42
CA GLU A 64 12.40 -18.58 -1.04
C GLU A 64 12.36 -18.54 -2.58
N ARG A 65 11.15 -18.59 -3.16
CA ARG A 65 10.96 -18.46 -4.61
C ARG A 65 11.01 -17.02 -5.13
N GLY A 66 11.04 -16.03 -4.23
CA GLY A 66 10.94 -14.62 -4.60
C GLY A 66 9.55 -14.20 -5.09
N ASP A 67 8.50 -14.93 -4.72
CA ASP A 67 7.12 -14.64 -5.16
C ASP A 67 6.55 -13.35 -4.52
N ASN A 68 7.24 -12.77 -3.54
CA ASN A 68 6.84 -11.58 -2.79
C ASN A 68 7.58 -10.29 -3.21
N THR A 69 8.42 -10.32 -4.26
CA THR A 69 9.23 -9.19 -4.70
C THR A 69 9.10 -8.90 -6.19
N TYR A 70 9.84 -7.90 -6.69
CA TYR A 70 9.89 -7.53 -8.10
C TYR A 70 10.29 -8.73 -8.98
N GLY A 71 9.49 -9.02 -10.00
CA GLY A 71 9.64 -10.21 -10.86
C GLY A 71 8.95 -11.47 -10.31
N GLY A 72 8.48 -11.44 -9.06
CA GLY A 72 7.68 -12.49 -8.45
C GLY A 72 6.19 -12.40 -8.79
N LYS A 73 5.40 -13.24 -8.12
CA LYS A 73 3.94 -13.28 -8.29
C LYS A 73 3.24 -12.01 -7.78
N TYR A 74 3.70 -11.49 -6.65
CA TYR A 74 3.21 -10.26 -6.02
C TYR A 74 4.38 -9.35 -5.69
N VAL A 75 4.22 -8.05 -5.92
CA VAL A 75 5.13 -7.06 -5.35
C VAL A 75 4.58 -6.66 -3.98
N VAL A 76 5.16 -7.19 -2.90
CA VAL A 76 4.75 -6.88 -1.53
C VAL A 76 5.55 -5.68 -1.01
N ASN A 77 4.86 -4.75 -0.37
CA ASN A 77 5.41 -3.59 0.30
C ASN A 77 6.45 -2.83 -0.57
N PRO A 78 6.12 -2.46 -1.84
CA PRO A 78 7.07 -1.78 -2.74
C PRO A 78 7.61 -0.47 -2.16
N SER A 79 6.89 0.11 -1.21
CA SER A 79 7.27 1.30 -0.47
C SER A 79 8.32 1.07 0.62
N GLY A 80 8.74 -0.17 0.84
CA GLY A 80 9.63 -0.60 1.93
C GLY A 80 8.92 -1.07 3.19
N GLY A 81 7.58 -1.03 3.23
CA GLY A 81 6.80 -1.50 4.38
C GLY A 81 6.96 -0.63 5.63
N LEU A 82 6.34 -1.03 6.72
CA LEU A 82 6.43 -0.38 8.03
C LEU A 82 7.84 -0.50 8.61
N GLU A 83 8.56 -1.58 8.30
CA GLU A 83 9.92 -1.79 8.81
C GLU A 83 10.91 -0.73 8.29
N ALA A 84 10.83 -0.35 7.01
CA ALA A 84 11.73 0.65 6.45
C ALA A 84 11.18 2.09 6.51
N LYS A 85 9.89 2.31 6.21
CA LYS A 85 9.30 3.67 6.23
C LYS A 85 9.05 4.19 7.65
N GLY A 86 9.00 3.29 8.63
CA GLY A 86 8.50 3.58 9.96
C GLY A 86 6.98 3.49 10.05
N HIS A 87 6.48 3.58 11.30
CA HIS A 87 5.10 3.28 11.63
C HIS A 87 4.41 4.39 12.44
N PRO A 88 4.13 5.57 11.84
CA PRO A 88 3.24 6.56 12.46
C PRO A 88 1.81 5.98 12.49
N LEU A 89 1.37 5.53 13.67
CA LEU A 89 0.18 4.70 13.87
C LEU A 89 -1.04 5.16 13.06
N GLY A 90 -1.47 6.42 13.23
CA GLY A 90 -2.65 6.97 12.56
C GLY A 90 -2.47 7.23 11.06
N ALA A 91 -1.24 7.37 10.57
CA ALA A 91 -0.97 7.69 9.17
C ALA A 91 -0.67 6.45 8.31
N THR A 92 -0.38 5.30 8.93
CA THR A 92 0.07 4.09 8.23
C THR A 92 -0.97 3.60 7.21
N GLY A 93 -2.23 3.44 7.62
CA GLY A 93 -3.29 2.99 6.72
C GLY A 93 -3.49 3.92 5.52
N LEU A 94 -3.41 5.24 5.72
CA LEU A 94 -3.48 6.23 4.65
C LEU A 94 -2.27 6.13 3.71
N GLY A 95 -1.07 5.96 4.27
CA GLY A 95 0.17 5.77 3.51
C GLY A 95 0.11 4.53 2.61
N MET A 96 -0.39 3.41 3.11
CA MET A 96 -0.57 2.19 2.32
C MET A 96 -1.50 2.43 1.10
N HIS A 97 -2.63 3.09 1.32
CA HIS A 97 -3.55 3.45 0.23
C HIS A 97 -2.90 4.41 -0.77
N PHE A 98 -2.13 5.38 -0.27
CA PHE A 98 -1.37 6.29 -1.12
C PHE A 98 -0.42 5.51 -2.05
N TYR A 99 0.45 4.65 -1.50
CA TYR A 99 1.43 3.91 -2.29
C TYR A 99 0.78 2.98 -3.31
N VAL A 100 -0.25 2.21 -2.93
CA VAL A 100 -1.00 1.38 -3.90
C VAL A 100 -1.68 2.23 -4.97
N THR A 101 -2.22 3.40 -4.61
CA THR A 101 -2.82 4.30 -5.59
C THR A 101 -1.77 4.83 -6.57
N MET A 102 -0.54 5.12 -6.12
CA MET A 102 0.54 5.56 -7.02
C MET A 102 0.94 4.46 -8.01
N GLN A 103 0.98 3.21 -7.55
CA GLN A 103 1.20 2.02 -8.40
C GLN A 103 0.14 1.91 -9.48
N LEU A 104 -1.13 1.98 -9.07
CA LEU A 104 -2.28 1.90 -9.99
C LEU A 104 -2.37 3.10 -10.93
N ARG A 105 -1.68 4.20 -10.66
CA ARG A 105 -1.62 5.39 -11.53
C ARG A 105 -0.41 5.43 -12.45
N GLU A 106 0.44 4.41 -12.42
CA GLU A 106 1.74 4.38 -13.12
C GLU A 106 2.60 5.59 -12.75
N TRP A 107 2.62 5.93 -11.46
CA TRP A 107 3.32 7.11 -10.95
C TRP A 107 4.25 6.82 -9.76
N ALA A 108 4.45 5.55 -9.43
CA ALA A 108 5.31 5.13 -8.32
C ALA A 108 6.82 5.26 -8.61
N GLY A 109 7.20 5.74 -9.79
CA GLY A 109 8.60 5.96 -10.18
C GLY A 109 9.42 4.66 -10.10
N PRO A 110 10.60 4.66 -9.44
CA PRO A 110 11.43 3.47 -9.31
C PRO A 110 10.76 2.29 -8.59
N MET A 111 9.72 2.56 -7.79
CA MET A 111 8.98 1.52 -7.08
C MET A 111 7.91 0.84 -7.94
N GLN A 112 7.70 1.26 -9.19
CA GLN A 112 6.61 0.77 -10.02
C GLN A 112 6.67 -0.76 -10.19
N ALA A 113 5.59 -1.44 -9.78
CA ALA A 113 5.48 -2.88 -9.87
C ALA A 113 5.38 -3.33 -11.33
N PRO A 114 6.32 -4.16 -11.83
CA PRO A 114 6.23 -4.71 -13.19
C PRO A 114 5.03 -5.67 -13.28
N GLY A 115 4.44 -5.80 -14.46
CA GLY A 115 3.33 -6.74 -14.67
C GLY A 115 1.97 -6.31 -14.12
N LEU A 116 1.87 -5.14 -13.47
CA LEU A 116 0.61 -4.65 -12.91
C LEU A 116 -0.46 -4.41 -13.99
N PHE A 117 -0.05 -4.09 -15.22
CA PHE A 117 -0.94 -3.84 -16.37
C PHE A 117 -0.77 -4.86 -17.50
N ASP A 118 0.02 -5.92 -17.30
CA ASP A 118 0.31 -6.95 -18.32
C ASP A 118 -0.79 -8.02 -18.34
N ILE A 119 -2.05 -7.60 -18.42
CA ILE A 119 -3.22 -8.45 -18.51
C ILE A 119 -4.23 -7.87 -19.51
N VAL A 120 -5.18 -8.69 -19.96
CA VAL A 120 -6.20 -8.28 -20.94
C VAL A 120 -7.07 -7.12 -20.44
N ASP A 121 -7.40 -7.11 -19.15
CA ASP A 121 -8.21 -6.04 -18.55
C ASP A 121 -7.34 -4.80 -18.32
N LYS A 122 -7.60 -3.76 -19.12
CA LYS A 122 -6.87 -2.48 -19.13
C LYS A 122 -6.88 -1.74 -17.79
N ARG A 123 -7.74 -2.13 -16.86
CA ARG A 123 -7.73 -1.59 -15.48
C ARG A 123 -6.54 -2.08 -14.67
N GLY A 124 -5.78 -3.07 -15.16
CA GLY A 124 -4.63 -3.69 -14.49
C GLY A 124 -5.04 -4.70 -13.43
N LYS A 125 -4.08 -5.37 -12.79
CA LYS A 125 -4.35 -6.20 -11.61
C LYS A 125 -4.79 -5.34 -10.42
N TYR A 126 -5.35 -5.98 -9.40
CA TYR A 126 -5.72 -5.31 -8.16
C TYR A 126 -4.49 -4.97 -7.32
N GLY A 127 -4.60 -3.88 -6.56
CA GLY A 127 -3.77 -3.59 -5.41
C GLY A 127 -4.49 -3.96 -4.11
N LEU A 128 -3.85 -4.77 -3.27
CA LEU A 128 -4.39 -5.21 -1.98
C LEU A 128 -3.75 -4.40 -0.86
N ILE A 129 -4.57 -3.82 0.01
CA ILE A 129 -4.10 -3.16 1.24
C ILE A 129 -4.58 -3.99 2.43
N HIS A 130 -3.70 -4.25 3.38
CA HIS A 130 -4.01 -4.84 4.68
C HIS A 130 -3.42 -3.99 5.80
N ASN A 131 -4.29 -3.46 6.65
CA ASN A 131 -3.91 -2.73 7.84
C ASN A 131 -4.48 -3.41 9.09
N LEU A 132 -3.64 -3.59 10.10
CA LEU A 132 -3.98 -4.34 11.31
C LEU A 132 -3.74 -3.48 12.55
N GLY A 133 -4.67 -3.51 13.50
CA GLY A 133 -4.49 -2.96 14.84
C GLY A 133 -4.60 -4.06 15.89
N LEU A 134 -3.52 -4.27 16.65
CA LEU A 134 -3.55 -5.15 17.82
C LEU A 134 -4.50 -4.53 18.85
N GLY A 135 -5.48 -5.32 19.30
CA GLY A 135 -6.68 -4.82 19.99
C GLY A 135 -7.98 -5.27 19.31
N GLY A 136 -7.92 -5.64 18.02
CA GLY A 136 -8.93 -6.51 17.39
C GLY A 136 -9.52 -6.04 16.06
N ALA A 137 -8.88 -5.12 15.34
CA ALA A 137 -9.41 -4.61 14.07
C ALA A 137 -8.43 -4.86 12.91
N ALA A 138 -8.97 -5.30 11.77
CA ALA A 138 -8.25 -5.32 10.50
C ALA A 138 -9.10 -4.65 9.42
N VAL A 139 -8.44 -3.97 8.51
CA VAL A 139 -9.06 -3.35 7.33
C VAL A 139 -8.32 -3.87 6.10
N CYS A 140 -9.06 -4.50 5.20
CA CYS A 140 -8.59 -4.89 3.88
C CYS A 140 -9.29 -4.06 2.82
N SER A 141 -8.52 -3.53 1.86
CA SER A 141 -9.06 -2.83 0.70
C SER A 141 -8.50 -3.40 -0.57
N LEU A 142 -9.34 -3.51 -1.61
CA LEU A 142 -8.96 -3.97 -2.92
C LEU A 142 -9.20 -2.84 -3.91
N LEU A 143 -8.12 -2.27 -4.45
CA LEU A 143 -8.17 -1.14 -5.36
C LEU A 143 -7.84 -1.57 -6.79
N ARG A 144 -8.44 -0.91 -7.75
CA ARG A 144 -8.17 -1.08 -9.19
C ARG A 144 -8.46 0.22 -9.91
N ARG A 145 -7.93 0.40 -11.12
CA ARG A 145 -8.37 1.51 -11.96
C ARG A 145 -9.89 1.40 -12.20
N PRO A 146 -10.62 2.52 -12.12
CA PRO A 146 -12.03 2.52 -12.48
C PRO A 146 -12.21 2.30 -13.99
N GLU A 147 -13.41 1.89 -14.40
CA GLU A 147 -13.73 1.64 -15.82
C GLU A 147 -13.64 2.91 -16.68
N PHE A 148 -13.88 4.07 -16.09
CA PHE A 148 -13.76 5.36 -16.76
C PHE A 148 -12.32 5.91 -16.81
N TYR A 149 -11.33 5.16 -16.32
CA TYR A 149 -9.94 5.63 -16.34
C TYR A 149 -9.44 5.80 -17.77
N CYS A 150 -8.98 7.01 -18.11
CA CYS A 150 -8.35 7.32 -19.38
C CYS A 150 -6.87 7.70 -19.16
N PRO A 151 -5.93 6.98 -19.79
CA PRO A 151 -4.51 7.36 -19.75
C PRO A 151 -4.29 8.78 -20.28
N GLY A 152 -3.27 9.48 -19.75
CA GLY A 152 -2.85 10.80 -20.25
C GLY A 152 -3.76 11.97 -19.88
N GLN A 153 -4.84 11.75 -19.12
CA GLN A 153 -5.64 12.85 -18.56
C GLN A 153 -4.82 13.62 -17.50
N SER A 154 -4.95 14.94 -17.51
CA SER A 154 -4.39 15.78 -16.45
C SER A 154 -5.08 15.46 -15.12
N ASP A 155 -4.30 15.33 -14.06
CA ASP A 155 -4.81 15.21 -12.71
C ASP A 155 -3.88 15.94 -11.72
N GLY A 156 -4.23 16.00 -10.44
CA GLY A 156 -3.49 16.78 -9.44
C GLY A 156 -2.09 16.26 -9.05
N ARG A 157 -1.48 15.33 -9.81
CA ARG A 157 -0.12 14.80 -9.54
C ARG A 157 0.97 15.85 -9.69
N ASP A 158 0.82 16.74 -10.65
CA ASP A 158 1.78 17.81 -10.97
C ASP A 158 1.70 19.01 -10.02
N ARG A 159 0.68 19.06 -9.14
CA ARG A 159 0.40 20.18 -8.21
C ARG A 159 1.61 20.68 -7.42
N LEU A 160 2.52 19.79 -7.05
CA LEU A 160 3.69 20.12 -6.22
C LEU A 160 4.95 20.44 -7.06
N GLY A 161 4.92 20.22 -8.38
CA GLY A 161 6.08 20.40 -9.26
C GLY A 161 7.16 19.32 -9.12
N TYR A 162 6.85 18.20 -8.46
CA TYR A 162 7.72 17.04 -8.32
C TYR A 162 6.94 15.76 -8.04
N ASN A 163 7.58 14.60 -8.23
CA ASN A 163 6.91 13.32 -8.02
C ASN A 163 6.94 12.91 -6.54
N HIS A 164 5.98 13.41 -5.77
CA HIS A 164 5.83 13.09 -4.34
C HIS A 164 5.46 11.63 -4.05
N ALA A 165 5.30 10.76 -5.06
CA ALA A 165 5.17 9.33 -4.85
C ALA A 165 6.50 8.68 -4.45
N HIS A 166 7.65 9.20 -4.88
CA HIS A 166 8.96 8.61 -4.64
C HIS A 166 10.08 9.61 -4.34
N GLU A 167 9.82 10.91 -4.48
CA GLU A 167 10.74 11.97 -4.05
C GLU A 167 10.30 12.51 -2.69
N CYS A 168 11.20 12.45 -1.71
CA CYS A 168 11.06 13.16 -0.45
C CYS A 168 11.82 14.49 -0.55
N ARG A 169 11.14 15.61 -0.31
CA ARG A 169 11.75 16.94 -0.23
C ARG A 169 11.52 17.51 1.17
N PRO A 170 12.54 18.11 1.81
CA PRO A 170 12.35 18.78 3.09
C PRO A 170 11.36 19.93 2.92
N ILE A 171 10.64 20.24 4.00
CA ILE A 171 9.73 21.38 4.02
C ILE A 171 10.59 22.64 4.05
N THR A 172 10.36 23.59 3.16
CA THR A 172 11.10 24.87 3.20
C THR A 172 10.33 25.93 3.97
N MET A 173 11.00 26.99 4.41
CA MET A 173 10.27 28.14 4.95
C MET A 173 9.33 28.78 3.92
N ALA A 174 9.66 28.71 2.62
CA ALA A 174 8.76 29.15 1.57
C ALA A 174 7.46 28.32 1.53
N ASP A 175 7.51 27.04 1.87
CA ASP A 175 6.31 26.20 1.98
C ASP A 175 5.49 26.52 3.22
N VAL A 176 6.17 26.75 4.36
CA VAL A 176 5.51 27.22 5.59
C VAL A 176 4.82 28.56 5.35
N ASP A 177 5.44 29.49 4.64
CA ASP A 177 4.88 30.80 4.34
C ASP A 177 3.60 30.73 3.49
N LYS A 178 3.42 29.68 2.68
CA LYS A 178 2.18 29.45 1.90
C LYS A 178 0.99 29.07 2.77
N VAL A 179 1.21 28.45 3.94
CA VAL A 179 0.15 27.81 4.74
C VAL A 179 0.06 28.32 6.17
N LYS A 180 1.04 29.07 6.66
CA LYS A 180 1.03 29.60 8.03
C LYS A 180 -0.13 30.56 8.24
N ALA A 181 -0.66 30.58 9.46
CA ALA A 181 -1.71 31.51 9.84
C ALA A 181 -1.26 32.97 9.68
N LYS A 182 -2.19 33.86 9.29
CA LYS A 182 -1.95 35.31 9.17
C LYS A 182 -1.30 35.89 10.43
N LYS A 183 -1.75 35.43 11.60
CA LYS A 183 -1.09 35.69 12.89
C LYS A 183 -0.23 34.47 13.23
N SER A 184 1.08 34.64 13.20
CA SER A 184 2.06 33.60 13.54
C SER A 184 3.11 34.15 14.51
N SER A 185 3.77 33.26 15.27
CA SER A 185 4.82 33.62 16.21
C SER A 185 6.19 33.37 15.56
N PRO A 186 7.03 34.41 15.35
CA PRO A 186 8.39 34.23 14.86
C PRO A 186 9.22 33.30 15.74
N TYR A 187 9.00 33.36 17.07
CA TYR A 187 9.67 32.48 18.02
C TYR A 187 9.33 31.01 17.77
N ILE A 188 8.04 30.66 17.60
CA ILE A 188 7.65 29.27 17.32
C ILE A 188 8.19 28.81 15.96
N LEU A 189 8.16 29.67 14.94
CA LEU A 189 8.72 29.34 13.62
C LEU A 189 10.23 29.11 13.68
N SER A 190 10.96 29.82 14.54
CA SER A 190 12.41 29.61 14.74
C SER A 190 12.75 28.25 15.37
N LEU A 191 11.79 27.58 16.00
CA LEU A 191 11.94 26.25 16.59
C LEU A 191 11.55 25.12 15.62
N ALA A 192 11.00 25.45 14.45
CA ALA A 192 10.63 24.46 13.46
C ALA A 192 11.88 23.72 12.96
N ARG A 193 11.87 22.40 13.08
CA ARG A 193 12.89 21.53 12.48
C ARG A 193 12.41 21.14 11.10
N LEU A 194 12.80 21.96 10.12
CA LEU A 194 12.47 21.82 8.70
C LEU A 194 13.55 21.04 7.95
#